data_AF-A0A497IBP3-F1
#
_entry.id   AF-A0A497IBP3-F1
#
_cell.length_a   1.000
_cell.length_b   1.000
_cell.length_c   1.000
_cell.angle_alpha   90.00
_cell.angle_beta   90.00
_cell.angle_gamma   90.00
#
_symmetry.space_group_name_H-M   'P 1'
#
loop_
_entity.id
_entity.type
_entity.pdbx_description
1 polymer ?
#
loop_
_entity_poly.entity_id
_entity_poly.type
_entity_poly.pdbx_seq_one_letter_code
_entity_poly.pdbx_strand_id
1 'polypeptide(L)'
;MGKARIKLVGKNSKELDDVCAQIRSIAQGTGVEVRGPVPLPTKRLRVATRRTPCGDGSDTYEKWEMRIYKRIIDVAGDERTLRQIMRVKVPDTVHIEISLE
;
A
#
# COMPACT_ATOMS: atom_id res chain seq x y z
N MET A 1 20.76 4.47 -15.84
CA MET A 1 19.30 4.22 -15.86
C MET A 1 18.80 4.46 -14.45
N GLY A 2 17.95 5.47 -14.24
CA GLY A 2 17.35 5.72 -12.93
C GLY A 2 16.50 4.54 -12.49
N LYS A 3 16.27 4.37 -11.20
CA LYS A 3 15.36 3.37 -10.65
C LYS A 3 14.15 4.10 -10.08
N ALA A 4 12.95 3.65 -10.42
CA ALA A 4 11.74 4.17 -9.81
C ALA A 4 11.29 3.21 -8.71
N ARG A 5 11.12 3.72 -7.50
CA ARG A 5 10.55 2.99 -6.38
C ARG A 5 9.11 3.41 -6.18
N ILE A 6 8.19 2.46 -6.29
CA ILE A 6 6.76 2.63 -6.11
C ILE A 6 6.39 2.05 -4.75
N LYS A 7 5.94 2.90 -3.83
CA LYS A 7 5.39 2.49 -2.54
C LYS A 7 3.87 2.53 -2.62
N LEU A 8 3.23 1.41 -2.29
CA LEU A 8 1.78 1.33 -2.13
C LEU A 8 1.43 1.13 -0.67
N VAL A 9 0.47 1.90 -0.19
CA VAL A 9 -0.02 1.86 1.19
C VAL A 9 -1.55 1.79 1.17
N GLY A 10 -2.13 0.84 1.88
CA GLY A 10 -3.59 0.68 1.92
C GLY A 10 -4.10 0.02 3.19
N LYS A 11 -5.39 0.16 3.45
CA LYS A 11 -6.09 -0.46 4.59
C LYS A 11 -6.59 -1.88 4.29
N ASN A 12 -6.89 -2.17 3.03
CA ASN A 12 -7.33 -3.49 2.56
C ASN A 12 -6.21 -4.20 1.80
N SER A 13 -5.85 -5.43 2.19
CA SER A 13 -4.80 -6.18 1.50
C SER A 13 -5.23 -6.60 0.09
N LYS A 14 -6.49 -6.99 -0.12
CA LYS A 14 -6.94 -7.52 -1.40
C LYS A 14 -6.85 -6.48 -2.51
N GLU A 15 -7.44 -5.30 -2.27
CA GLU A 15 -7.36 -4.17 -3.20
C GLU A 15 -5.91 -3.75 -3.49
N LEU A 16 -5.03 -3.78 -2.47
CA LEU A 16 -3.63 -3.46 -2.64
C LEU A 16 -2.91 -4.48 -3.52
N ASP A 17 -3.19 -5.77 -3.32
CA ASP A 17 -2.59 -6.86 -4.08
C ASP A 17 -3.11 -6.86 -5.53
N ASP A 18 -4.38 -6.51 -5.77
CA ASP A 18 -4.97 -6.32 -7.10
C ASP A 18 -4.28 -5.17 -7.87
N VAL A 19 -4.07 -4.01 -7.23
CA VAL A 19 -3.35 -2.88 -7.82
C VAL A 19 -1.89 -3.27 -8.11
N CYS A 20 -1.23 -4.00 -7.19
CA CYS A 20 0.13 -4.50 -7.43
C CYS A 20 0.19 -5.43 -8.64
N ALA A 21 -0.80 -6.31 -8.82
CA ALA A 21 -0.88 -7.21 -9.96
C ALA A 21 -1.05 -6.45 -11.29
N GLN A 22 -1.89 -5.41 -11.30
CA GLN A 22 -2.07 -4.55 -12.48
C GLN A 22 -0.78 -3.81 -12.85
N ILE A 23 -0.10 -3.20 -11.88
CA ILE A 23 1.18 -2.49 -12.11
C ILE A 23 2.23 -3.46 -12.65
N ARG A 24 2.30 -4.68 -12.10
CA ARG A 24 3.22 -5.72 -12.58
C ARG A 24 2.92 -6.13 -14.02
N SER A 25 1.65 -6.31 -14.37
CA SER A 25 1.23 -6.68 -15.73
C SER A 25 1.63 -5.62 -16.75
N ILE A 26 1.42 -4.33 -16.44
CA ILE A 26 1.82 -3.21 -17.30
C ILE A 26 3.33 -3.18 -17.50
N ALA A 27 4.10 -3.30 -16.42
CA ALA A 27 5.55 -3.24 -16.52
C ALA A 27 6.13 -4.45 -17.28
N GLN A 28 5.54 -5.64 -17.14
CA GLN A 28 5.88 -6.81 -17.96
C GLN A 28 5.54 -6.61 -19.44
N GLY A 29 4.37 -6.04 -19.76
CA GLY A 29 3.98 -5.75 -21.14
C GLY A 29 4.89 -4.72 -21.83
N THR A 30 5.60 -3.90 -21.07
CA THR A 30 6.54 -2.90 -21.60
C THR A 30 7.97 -3.44 -21.69
N GLY A 31 8.25 -4.65 -21.19
CA GLY A 31 9.56 -5.29 -21.23
C GLY A 31 10.57 -4.72 -20.22
N VAL A 32 10.11 -4.01 -19.19
CA VAL A 32 10.99 -3.39 -18.18
C VAL A 32 11.27 -4.37 -17.05
N GLU A 33 12.50 -4.36 -16.53
CA GLU A 33 12.85 -5.13 -15.34
C GLU A 33 12.10 -4.61 -14.11
N VAL A 34 11.36 -5.52 -13.47
CA VAL A 34 10.57 -5.24 -12.27
C VAL A 34 11.08 -6.13 -11.14
N ARG A 35 11.47 -5.51 -10.04
CA ARG A 35 11.61 -6.21 -8.77
C ARG A 35 10.24 -6.25 -8.11
N GLY A 36 9.70 -7.46 -8.00
CA GLY A 36 8.30 -7.72 -7.68
C GLY A 36 7.79 -7.08 -6.39
N PRO A 37 6.47 -7.11 -6.15
CA PRO A 37 5.86 -6.48 -4.99
C PRO A 37 6.39 -7.13 -3.70
N VAL A 38 7.29 -6.43 -3.02
CA VAL A 38 7.84 -6.85 -1.73
C VAL A 38 6.85 -6.44 -0.64
N PRO A 39 6.25 -7.40 0.09
CA PRO A 39 5.40 -7.08 1.21
C PRO A 39 6.24 -6.59 2.39
N LEU A 40 5.99 -5.36 2.80
CA LEU A 40 6.55 -4.85 4.03
C LEU A 40 5.69 -5.27 5.23
N PRO A 41 6.27 -5.34 6.43
CA PRO A 41 5.53 -5.64 7.65
C PRO A 41 4.32 -4.71 7.82
N THR A 42 3.16 -5.31 8.12
CA THR A 42 1.92 -4.57 8.37
C THR A 42 2.04 -3.76 9.65
N LYS A 43 1.86 -2.44 9.56
CA LYS A 43 1.82 -1.60 10.75
C LYS A 43 0.46 -1.75 11.42
N ARG A 44 0.44 -2.22 12.67
CA ARG A 44 -0.76 -2.37 13.50
C ARG A 44 -0.85 -1.19 14.45
N LEU A 45 -1.82 -0.31 14.24
CA LEU A 45 -2.14 0.77 15.16
C LEU A 45 -3.19 0.24 16.15
N ARG A 46 -2.87 0.25 17.44
CA ARG A 46 -3.74 -0.25 18.49
C ARG A 46 -4.16 0.92 19.38
N VAL A 47 -5.46 1.04 19.62
CA VAL A 47 -6.02 2.03 20.55
C VAL A 47 -6.92 1.27 21.51
N ALA A 48 -6.62 1.35 22.80
CA ALA A 48 -7.47 0.80 23.85
C ALA A 48 -8.26 1.95 24.48
N THR A 49 -9.58 1.87 24.45
CA THR A 49 -10.48 2.85 25.06
C THR A 49 -11.33 2.18 26.12
N ARG A 50 -11.72 2.93 27.15
CA ARG A 50 -12.76 2.48 28.07
C ARG A 50 -14.09 2.50 27.32
N ARG A 51 -14.95 1.49 27.54
CA ARG A 51 -16.29 1.49 26.93
C ARG A 51 -17.17 2.58 27.51
N THR A 52 -17.09 2.75 28.83
CA THR A 52 -17.92 3.70 29.55
C THR A 52 -17.38 5.13 29.43
N PRO A 53 -18.24 6.13 29.14
CA PRO A 53 -17.82 7.53 29.11
C PRO A 53 -17.69 8.15 30.51
N CYS A 54 -18.54 7.75 31.47
CA CYS A 54 -18.65 8.38 32.80
C CYS A 54 -17.66 7.82 33.82
N GLY A 55 -16.99 6.72 33.49
CA GLY A 55 -16.03 6.06 34.37
C GLY A 55 -16.62 5.23 35.53
N ASP A 56 -17.94 5.08 35.57
CA ASP A 56 -18.65 4.28 36.57
C ASP A 56 -18.95 2.84 36.07
N GLY A 57 -19.17 1.91 37.00
CA GLY A 57 -19.38 0.49 36.71
C GLY A 57 -18.09 -0.31 36.43
N SER A 58 -18.22 -1.52 35.87
CA SER A 58 -17.08 -2.43 35.67
C SER A 58 -16.08 -1.92 34.64
N ASP A 59 -14.78 -2.05 34.95
CA ASP A 59 -13.68 -1.65 34.07
C ASP A 59 -13.58 -2.53 32.83
N THR A 60 -14.34 -2.15 31.80
CA THR A 60 -14.36 -2.80 30.50
C THR A 60 -13.67 -1.93 29.47
N TYR A 61 -12.78 -2.56 28.69
CA TYR A 61 -12.01 -1.91 27.64
C TYR A 61 -12.37 -2.49 26.28
N GLU A 62 -12.41 -1.62 25.28
CA GLU A 62 -12.45 -1.98 23.87
C GLU A 62 -11.05 -1.86 23.27
N LYS A 63 -10.72 -2.82 22.40
CA LYS A 63 -9.43 -2.88 21.71
C LYS A 63 -9.67 -2.66 20.24
N TRP A 64 -9.37 -1.45 19.78
CA TRP A 64 -9.45 -1.07 18.38
C TRP A 64 -8.11 -1.34 17.69
N GLU A 65 -8.15 -1.93 16.50
CA GLU A 65 -6.98 -2.16 15.66
C GLU A 65 -7.21 -1.61 14.25
N MET A 66 -6.27 -0.79 13.76
CA MET A 66 -6.17 -0.44 12.35
C MET A 66 -4.91 -1.05 11.75
N ARG A 67 -5.06 -1.78 10.65
CA ARG A 67 -3.96 -2.42 9.91
C ARG A 67 -3.65 -1.61 8.67
N ILE A 68 -2.37 -1.28 8.50
CA ILE A 68 -1.86 -0.59 7.32
C ILE A 68 -0.90 -1.54 6.62
N TYR A 69 -1.29 -1.98 5.43
CA TYR A 69 -0.49 -2.83 4.56
C TYR A 69 0.38 -1.97 3.65
N LYS A 70 1.62 -2.41 3.45
CA LYS A 70 2.60 -1.71 2.64
C LYS A 70 3.23 -2.67 1.63
N ARG A 71 3.43 -2.19 0.41
CA ARG A 71 4.11 -2.91 -0.68
C ARG A 71 5.13 -1.98 -1.32
N ILE A 72 6.25 -2.53 -1.75
CA ILE A 72 7.26 -1.83 -2.54
C ILE A 72 7.44 -2.57 -3.86
N ILE A 73 7.45 -1.83 -4.96
CA ILE A 73 7.81 -2.33 -6.29
C ILE A 73 8.94 -1.45 -6.79
N ASP A 74 10.06 -2.05 -7.18
CA ASP A 74 11.14 -1.32 -7.85
C ASP A 74 11.06 -1.60 -9.36
N VAL A 75 11.06 -0.55 -10.18
CA VAL A 75 10.96 -0.62 -11.64
C VAL A 75 12.14 0.14 -12.25
N ALA A 76 12.70 -0.36 -13.36
CA ALA A 76 13.69 0.43 -14.10
C ALA A 76 13.05 1.73 -14.61
N GLY A 77 13.77 2.84 -14.50
CA GLY A 77 13.29 4.19 -14.80
C GLY A 77 13.15 4.46 -16.29
N ASP A 78 12.13 3.86 -16.90
CA ASP A 78 11.64 4.20 -18.22
C ASP A 78 10.42 5.12 -18.09
N GLU A 79 10.50 6.29 -18.73
CA GLU A 79 9.48 7.34 -18.60
C GLU A 79 8.14 6.92 -19.24
N ARG A 80 8.18 6.12 -20.32
CA ARG A 80 6.98 5.59 -20.96
C ARG A 80 6.21 4.68 -20.01
N THR A 81 6.91 3.79 -19.32
CA THR A 81 6.33 2.87 -18.34
C THR A 81 5.73 3.62 -17.15
N LEU A 82 6.41 4.65 -16.62
CA LEU A 82 5.90 5.49 -15.53
C LEU A 82 4.59 6.20 -15.90
N ARG A 83 4.49 6.74 -17.12
CA ARG A 83 3.25 7.37 -17.60
C ARG A 83 2.09 6.38 -17.72
N GLN A 84 2.36 5.12 -18.06
CA GLN A 84 1.33 4.08 -18.12
C GLN A 84 0.89 3.65 -16.72
N ILE A 85 1.81 3.55 -15.77
CA ILE A 85 1.49 3.22 -14.37
C ILE A 85 0.59 4.29 -13.73
N MET A 86 0.84 5.58 -14.01
CA MET A 86 -0.01 6.67 -13.52
C MET A 86 -1.46 6.64 -14.07
N ARG A 87 -1.72 5.90 -15.15
CA ARG A 87 -3.07 5.76 -15.74
C ARG A 87 -3.89 4.63 -15.12
N VAL A 88 -3.30 3.83 -14.23
CA VAL A 88 -4.00 2.75 -13.54
C VAL A 88 -5.12 3.33 -12.69
N LYS A 89 -6.30 2.70 -12.71
CA LYS A 89 -7.41 3.08 -11.84
C LYS A 89 -7.11 2.61 -10.42
N VAL A 90 -6.71 3.54 -9.56
CA VAL A 90 -6.40 3.26 -8.16
C VAL A 90 -7.67 3.52 -7.34
N PRO A 91 -8.12 2.56 -6.50
CA PRO A 91 -9.18 2.82 -5.54
C PRO A 91 -8.79 3.91 -4.54
N ASP A 92 -9.74 4.71 -4.07
CA ASP A 92 -9.48 5.82 -3.11
C ASP A 92 -8.88 5.35 -1.76
N THR A 93 -8.98 4.05 -1.48
CA THR A 93 -8.45 3.39 -0.28
C THR A 93 -6.95 3.11 -0.34
N VAL A 94 -6.32 3.27 -1.50
CA VAL A 94 -4.92 2.96 -1.77
C VAL A 94 -4.16 4.24 -2.09
N HIS A 95 -3.10 4.49 -1.33
CA HIS A 95 -2.17 5.58 -1.56
C HIS A 95 -0.93 5.06 -2.28
N ILE A 96 -0.52 5.77 -3.33
CA ILE A 96 0.67 5.45 -4.12
C ILE A 96 1.65 6.63 -4.03
N GLU A 97 2.91 6.30 -3.76
CA GLU A 97 4.02 7.25 -3.75
C GLU A 97 5.10 6.72 -4.71
N ILE A 98 5.55 7.57 -5.63
CA ILE A 98 6.60 7.23 -6.60
C ILE A 98 7.83 8.08 -6.26
N SER A 99 8.98 7.44 -6.05
CA SER A 99 10.27 8.09 -5.84
C SER A 99 11.21 7.71 -6.99
N LEU A 100 11.88 8.70 -7.57
CA LEU A 100 12.93 8.50 -8.58
C LEU A 100 14.29 8.50 -7.87
N GLU A 101 15.05 7.42 -8.03
CA GLU A 101 16.44 7.25 -7.59
C GLU A 101 17.41 7.23 -8.79
#